data_AF-A0A959DX65-F1
#
_entry.id   AF-A0A959DX65-F1
#
_cell.length_a   1.000
_cell.length_b   1.000
_cell.length_c   1.000
_cell.angle_alpha   90.00
_cell.angle_beta   90.00
_cell.angle_gamma   90.00
#
_symmetry.space_group_name_H-M   'P 1'
#
loop_
_entity.id
_entity.type
_entity.pdbx_description
1 polymer ?
#
loop_
_entity_poly.entity_id
_entity_poly.type
_entity_poly.pdbx_seq_one_letter_code
_entity_poly.pdbx_strand_id
1 'polypeptide(L)'
;MHVPDIIEVKDLLEGLKTNGLIAEWELPYENILTRRSAAIFFLRFHPGADMDKAWKELGHFDHFSFRENTEKLLSELDYQITFSEEEKLKNRQPEEQAASAAEEPAN
;
A
#
# COMPACT_ATOMS: atom_id res chain seq x y z
N MET A 1 -8.97 -14.17 18.73
CA MET A 1 -7.76 -14.19 17.88
C MET A 1 -8.22 -14.41 16.45
N HIS A 2 -8.52 -13.34 15.71
CA HIS A 2 -8.94 -13.43 14.32
C HIS A 2 -7.68 -13.32 13.45
N VAL A 3 -7.27 -14.46 12.88
CA VAL A 3 -6.34 -14.52 11.73
C VAL A 3 -7.14 -14.93 10.47
N PRO A 4 -8.06 -14.09 9.96
CA PRO A 4 -8.53 -14.20 8.58
C PRO A 4 -8.16 -13.00 7.68
N ASP A 5 -7.54 -11.94 8.20
CA ASP A 5 -7.41 -10.68 7.47
C ASP A 5 -6.53 -10.68 6.20
N ILE A 6 -5.50 -11.55 6.10
CA ILE A 6 -4.63 -11.53 4.90
C ILE A 6 -5.28 -12.24 3.71
N ILE A 7 -6.08 -13.28 3.97
CA ILE A 7 -6.77 -14.03 2.92
C ILE A 7 -7.85 -13.15 2.29
N GLU A 8 -8.57 -12.37 3.10
CA GLU A 8 -9.57 -11.40 2.63
C GLU A 8 -8.94 -10.31 1.75
N VAL A 9 -7.76 -9.80 2.11
CA VAL A 9 -7.04 -8.83 1.26
C VAL A 9 -6.63 -9.46 -0.07
N LYS A 10 -6.13 -10.70 -0.06
CA LYS A 10 -5.75 -11.41 -1.31
C LYS A 10 -6.97 -11.63 -2.20
N ASP A 11 -8.08 -12.09 -1.62
CA ASP A 11 -9.33 -12.30 -2.35
C ASP A 11 -9.85 -10.99 -2.94
N LEU A 12 -9.80 -9.89 -2.17
CA LEU A 12 -10.18 -8.57 -2.64
C LEU A 12 -9.27 -8.07 -3.79
N LEU A 13 -7.95 -8.25 -3.69
CA LEU A 13 -7.02 -7.91 -4.78
C LEU A 13 -7.29 -8.75 -6.03
N GLU A 14 -7.52 -10.05 -5.89
CA GLU A 14 -7.88 -10.92 -7.01
C GLU A 14 -9.23 -10.50 -7.64
N GLY A 15 -10.18 -10.06 -6.82
CA GLY A 15 -11.45 -9.49 -7.23
C GLY A 15 -11.26 -8.17 -8.00
N LEU A 16 -10.41 -7.27 -7.51
CA LEU A 16 -10.07 -6.01 -8.20
C LEU A 16 -9.40 -6.28 -9.56
N LYS A 17 -8.58 -7.34 -9.64
CA LYS A 17 -7.93 -7.76 -10.88
C LYS A 17 -8.95 -8.27 -11.88
N THR A 18 -9.86 -9.13 -11.41
CA THR A 18 -10.97 -9.68 -12.20
C THR A 18 -11.92 -8.58 -12.68
N ASN A 19 -12.13 -7.53 -11.87
CA ASN A 19 -12.91 -6.35 -12.24
C ASN A 19 -12.19 -5.39 -13.20
N GLY A 20 -10.94 -5.67 -13.56
CA GLY A 20 -10.15 -4.81 -14.45
C GLY A 20 -9.71 -3.49 -13.82
N LEU A 21 -9.74 -3.36 -12.49
CA LEU A 21 -9.27 -2.17 -11.78
C LEU A 21 -7.75 -2.21 -11.60
N ILE A 22 -7.22 -3.38 -11.25
CA ILE A 22 -5.78 -3.61 -11.18
C ILE A 22 -5.36 -4.52 -12.32
N ALA A 23 -4.23 -4.21 -12.94
CA ALA A 23 -3.63 -5.08 -13.95
C ALA A 23 -2.98 -6.28 -13.27
N GLU A 24 -2.14 -6.01 -12.28
CA GLU A 24 -1.32 -7.01 -11.61
C GLU A 24 -1.11 -6.62 -10.15
N TRP A 25 -0.96 -7.62 -9.29
CA TRP A 25 -0.57 -7.46 -7.91
C TRP A 25 0.41 -8.55 -7.52
N GLU A 26 1.28 -8.25 -6.56
CA GLU A 26 2.36 -9.14 -6.13
C GLU A 26 2.63 -8.98 -4.63
N LEU A 27 3.09 -10.06 -4.01
CA LEU A 27 3.46 -10.07 -2.60
C LEU A 27 4.82 -10.79 -2.43
N PRO A 28 5.93 -10.06 -2.35
CA PRO A 28 7.27 -10.65 -2.47
C PRO A 28 7.67 -11.56 -1.29
N TYR A 29 7.06 -11.40 -0.11
CA TYR A 29 7.45 -12.11 1.11
C TYR A 29 6.39 -13.07 1.66
N GLU A 30 5.56 -13.66 0.79
CA GLU A 30 4.41 -14.48 1.22
C GLU A 30 4.80 -15.63 2.15
N ASN A 31 5.93 -16.29 1.84
CA ASN A 31 6.35 -17.52 2.53
C ASN A 31 6.86 -17.31 3.96
N ILE A 32 7.14 -16.07 4.38
CA ILE A 32 7.63 -15.74 5.73
C ILE A 32 6.65 -14.87 6.52
N LEU A 33 5.61 -14.36 5.85
CA LEU A 33 4.63 -13.47 6.44
C LEU A 33 3.41 -14.23 6.94
N THR A 34 3.32 -14.38 8.26
CA THR A 34 2.14 -14.94 8.94
C THR A 34 1.15 -13.88 9.40
N ARG A 35 1.49 -12.59 9.26
CA ARG A 35 0.70 -11.45 9.76
C ARG A 35 0.45 -10.44 8.64
N ARG A 36 -0.82 -10.04 8.46
CA ARG A 36 -1.22 -8.97 7.51
C ARG A 36 -0.46 -7.67 7.76
N SER A 37 -0.20 -7.31 9.01
CA SER A 37 0.51 -6.07 9.34
C SER A 37 1.91 -6.03 8.74
N ALA A 38 2.65 -7.14 8.68
CA ALA A 38 3.97 -7.16 8.07
C ALA A 38 3.92 -7.36 6.53
N ALA A 39 2.72 -7.51 5.97
CA ALA A 39 2.54 -7.78 4.55
C ALA A 39 2.56 -6.50 3.72
N ILE A 40 3.39 -6.55 2.69
CA ILE A 40 3.55 -5.50 1.71
C ILE A 40 3.02 -6.04 0.39
N PHE A 41 1.97 -5.40 -0.09
CA PHE A 41 1.35 -5.71 -1.36
C PHE A 41 1.82 -4.68 -2.37
N PHE A 42 2.20 -5.14 -3.55
CA PHE A 42 2.49 -4.26 -4.66
C PHE A 42 1.39 -4.45 -5.69
N LEU A 43 0.96 -3.37 -6.33
CA LEU A 43 0.00 -3.47 -7.43
C LEU A 43 0.23 -2.42 -8.50
N ARG A 44 -0.26 -2.73 -9.69
CA ARG A 44 -0.31 -1.87 -10.85
C ARG A 44 -1.76 -1.74 -11.27
N PHE A 45 -2.24 -0.50 -11.42
CA PHE A 45 -3.57 -0.24 -11.96
C PHE A 45 -3.59 -0.43 -13.47
N HIS A 46 -4.76 -0.79 -14.00
CA HIS A 46 -4.95 -0.73 -15.45
C HIS A 46 -4.88 0.74 -15.92
N PRO A 47 -4.26 1.01 -17.07
CA PRO A 47 -4.24 2.36 -17.62
C PRO A 47 -5.66 2.82 -17.95
N GLY A 48 -6.16 3.81 -17.20
CA GLY A 48 -7.55 4.30 -17.30
C GLY A 48 -8.53 3.67 -16.30
N ALA A 49 -8.07 2.86 -15.35
CA ALA A 49 -8.91 2.32 -14.29
C ALA A 49 -9.25 3.36 -13.21
N ASP A 50 -10.42 3.18 -12.60
CA ASP A 50 -10.89 3.97 -11.46
C ASP A 50 -10.12 3.60 -10.18
N MET A 51 -8.98 4.26 -9.98
CA MET A 51 -8.16 4.07 -8.77
C MET A 51 -8.93 4.42 -7.49
N ASP A 52 -9.77 5.46 -7.51
CA ASP A 52 -10.58 5.87 -6.34
C ASP A 52 -11.49 4.74 -5.86
N LYS A 53 -12.07 3.98 -6.80
CA LYS A 53 -12.92 2.83 -6.49
C LYS A 53 -12.14 1.72 -5.82
N ALA A 54 -10.97 1.39 -6.35
CA ALA A 54 -10.10 0.38 -5.74
C ALA A 54 -9.61 0.82 -4.35
N TRP A 55 -9.26 2.11 -4.18
CA TRP A 55 -8.86 2.66 -2.89
C TRP A 55 -9.99 2.67 -1.87
N LYS A 56 -11.24 2.91 -2.27
CA LYS A 56 -12.40 2.77 -1.38
C LYS A 56 -12.57 1.34 -0.87
N GLU A 57 -12.46 0.35 -1.76
CA GLU A 57 -12.56 -1.07 -1.39
C GLU A 57 -11.43 -1.48 -0.43
N LEU A 58 -10.21 -1.00 -0.68
CA LEU A 58 -9.05 -1.25 0.18
C LEU A 58 -9.07 -0.46 1.51
N GLY A 59 -9.70 0.70 1.51
CA GLY A 59 -9.86 1.57 2.68
C GLY A 59 -10.80 1.01 3.75
N HIS A 60 -11.49 -0.10 3.47
CA HIS A 60 -12.31 -0.81 4.44
C HIS A 60 -11.47 -1.53 5.51
N PHE A 61 -10.20 -1.78 5.25
CA PHE A 61 -9.30 -2.44 6.19
C PHE A 61 -8.67 -1.44 7.16
N ASP A 62 -8.62 -1.83 8.43
CA ASP A 62 -7.96 -1.00 9.44
C ASP A 62 -6.45 -0.90 9.16
N HIS A 63 -5.88 0.26 9.49
CA HIS A 63 -4.48 0.61 9.23
C HIS A 63 -4.03 0.52 7.76
N PHE A 64 -4.96 0.53 6.80
CA PHE A 64 -4.64 0.65 5.38
C PHE A 64 -3.79 1.91 5.12
N SER A 65 -2.74 1.73 4.32
CA SER A 65 -1.88 2.79 3.82
C SER A 65 -1.34 2.39 2.45
N PHE A 66 -1.16 3.38 1.60
CA PHE A 66 -0.61 3.20 0.27
C PHE A 66 0.48 4.24 0.00
N ARG A 67 1.42 3.90 -0.87
CA ARG A 67 2.45 4.80 -1.36
C ARG A 67 2.83 4.42 -2.79
N GLU A 68 3.37 5.38 -3.54
CA GLU A 68 3.95 5.09 -4.85
C GLU A 68 5.30 4.39 -4.68
N ASN A 69 5.52 3.35 -5.49
CA ASN A 69 6.77 2.60 -5.51
C ASN A 69 7.76 3.28 -6.47
N THR A 70 8.25 4.45 -6.09
CA THR A 70 9.19 5.25 -6.90
C THR A 70 10.56 4.60 -7.01
N GLU A 71 10.99 3.86 -5.97
CA GLU A 71 12.31 3.25 -5.92
C GLU A 71 12.40 1.92 -6.68
N LYS A 72 11.26 1.23 -6.88
CA LYS A 72 11.16 -0.08 -7.58
C LYS A 72 12.19 -1.12 -7.12
N LEU A 73 12.63 -1.05 -5.86
CA LEU A 73 13.69 -1.91 -5.31
C LEU A 73 13.22 -3.34 -5.04
N LEU A 74 11.93 -3.52 -4.73
CA LEU A 74 11.35 -4.80 -4.30
C LEU A 74 10.38 -5.41 -5.30
N SER A 75 9.77 -4.59 -6.17
CA SER A 75 8.85 -5.02 -7.22
C SER A 75 8.83 -3.94 -8.32
N GLU A 76 8.48 -4.33 -9.54
CA GLU A 76 8.41 -3.44 -10.71
C GLU A 76 7.09 -2.65 -10.79
N LEU A 77 6.13 -3.03 -9.94
CA LEU A 77 4.79 -2.46 -9.85
C LEU A 77 4.83 -1.01 -9.34
N ASP A 78 3.77 -0.26 -9.65
CA ASP A 78 3.77 1.20 -9.50
C ASP A 78 3.33 1.67 -8.11
N TYR A 79 2.51 0.88 -7.41
CA TYR A 79 1.99 1.21 -6.07
C TYR A 79 2.30 0.13 -5.06
N GLN A 80 2.53 0.56 -3.82
CA GLN A 80 2.73 -0.30 -2.67
C GLN A 80 1.65 -0.01 -1.63
N ILE A 81 1.10 -1.08 -1.04
CA ILE A 81 0.04 -1.06 -0.05
C ILE A 81 0.48 -1.86 1.17
N THR A 82 0.21 -1.30 2.34
CA THR A 82 0.49 -1.90 3.63
C THR A 82 -0.71 -1.73 4.56
N PHE A 83 -0.86 -2.64 5.51
CA PHE A 83 -1.96 -2.64 6.48
C PHE A 83 -1.41 -2.66 7.90
N SER A 84 -0.35 -1.88 8.10
CA SER A 84 0.45 -1.86 9.32
C SER A 84 0.36 -0.51 9.98
N GLU A 85 0.17 -0.47 11.29
CA GLU A 85 0.26 0.77 12.06
C GLU A 85 1.63 1.45 11.90
N GLU A 86 2.71 0.66 11.92
CA GLU A 86 4.07 1.17 11.77
C GLU A 86 4.28 1.81 10.40
N GLU A 87 3.83 1.15 9.33
CA GLU A 87 3.95 1.67 7.97
C GLU A 87 3.00 2.85 7.72
N LYS A 88 1.81 2.86 8.33
CA LYS A 88 0.91 4.02 8.34
C LYS A 88 1.56 5.22 9.04
N LEU A 89 2.28 5.00 10.14
CA LEU A 89 3.01 6.06 10.85
C LEU A 89 4.17 6.61 10.02
N LYS A 90 4.86 5.76 9.24
CA LYS A 90 5.93 6.19 8.32
C LYS A 90 5.38 6.91 7.09
N ASN A 91 4.29 6.40 6.50
CA ASN A 91 3.66 6.98 5.31
C ASN A 91 2.93 8.31 5.61
N ARG A 92 2.61 8.60 6.88
CA ARG A 92 2.05 9.89 7.31
C ARG A 92 3.11 11.00 7.46
N GLN A 93 4.41 10.67 7.41
CA GLN A 93 5.51 11.62 7.63
C GLN A 93 6.09 12.39 6.41
N PRO A 94 5.58 12.33 5.17
CA PRO A 94 6.14 13.21 4.13
C PRO A 94 5.76 14.68 4.32
N GLU A 95 4.78 15.02 5.17
CA GLU A 95 4.33 16.41 5.35
C GLU A 95 5.08 17.17 6.46
N GLU A 96 5.64 16.48 7.46
CA GLU A 96 6.26 17.14 8.63
C GLU A 96 7.79 17.31 8.51
N GLN A 97 8.46 16.61 7.58
CA GLN A 97 9.89 16.84 7.30
C GLN A 97 10.16 17.84 6.16
N ALA A 98 9.17 18.17 5.33
CA ALA A 98 9.31 19.24 4.32
C ALA A 98 9.18 20.65 4.92
N ALA A 99 8.50 20.80 6.06
CA ALA A 99 8.31 22.09 6.73
C ALA A 99 9.48 22.48 7.66
N SER A 100 10.33 21.53 8.07
CA SER A 100 11.41 21.79 9.05
C SER A 100 12.76 22.16 8.43
N ALA A 101 12.86 22.27 7.10
CA ALA A 101 14.10 22.63 6.39
C ALA A 101 14.13 24.09 5.86
N ALA A 102 13.15 24.93 6.24
CA ALA A 102 13.06 26.32 5.76
C ALA A 102 13.28 27.41 6.84
N GLU A 103 13.68 27.04 8.06
CA GLU A 103 14.07 28.01 9.09
C GLU A 103 15.48 27.74 9.62
N GLU A 104 16.48 28.17 8.87
CA GLU A 104 17.68 28.79 9.44
C GLU A 104 18.06 30.04 8.62
N PRO A 105 17.55 31.23 8.99
CA PRO A 105 18.20 32.49 8.67
C PRO A 105 19.04 32.94 9.86
N ALA A 106 20.37 32.93 9.74
CA ALA A 106 21.29 33.73 10.55
C ALA A 106 22.69 33.68 9.90
N ASN A 107 23.03 34.67 9.07
CA ASN A 107 23.80 35.86 9.44
C ASN A 107 25.28 35.58 9.76
#